data_AF-A0A672R3N3-F1
#
_entry.id   AF-A0A672R3N3-F1
#
_cell.length_a   1.000
_cell.length_b   1.000
_cell.length_c   1.000
_cell.angle_alpha   90.00
_cell.angle_beta   90.00
_cell.angle_gamma   90.00
#
_symmetry.space_group_name_H-M   'P 1'
#
loop_
_entity.id
_entity.type
_entity.pdbx_description
1 polymer ?
#
loop_
_entity_poly.entity_id
_entity_poly.type
_entity_poly.pdbx_seq_one_letter_code
_entity_poly.pdbx_strand_id
1 'polypeptide(L)'
;MKHFLEGRILPRLNEEHRKVLSSSISKDEILEAIGLLKNGPRPDGFGSGFYKKCGHIITDQLLKVYSTSFEKGTLPQTFYQANIHLILKRK
;
A
#
# COMPACT_ATOMS: atom_id res chain seq x y z
N MET A 1 5.34 0.74 -25.44
CA MET A 1 5.99 0.32 -24.18
C MET A 1 7.29 -0.46 -24.42
N LYS A 2 7.34 -1.44 -25.35
CA LYS A 2 8.59 -2.19 -25.68
C LYS A 2 9.75 -1.30 -26.11
N HIS A 3 9.51 -0.37 -27.05
CA HIS A 3 10.51 0.61 -27.51
C HIS A 3 11.13 1.48 -26.39
N PHE A 4 10.40 1.73 -25.30
CA PHE A 4 10.95 2.50 -24.16
C PHE A 4 11.96 1.70 -23.34
N LEU A 5 11.79 0.37 -23.30
CA LEU A 5 12.61 -0.55 -22.51
C LEU A 5 13.75 -1.17 -23.36
N GLU A 6 13.68 -1.06 -24.68
CA GLU A 6 14.72 -1.51 -25.60
C GLU A 6 16.05 -0.80 -25.32
N GLY A 7 17.13 -1.58 -25.17
CA GLY A 7 18.48 -1.08 -24.88
C GLY A 7 18.76 -0.72 -23.42
N ARG A 8 17.76 -0.79 -22.52
CA ARG A 8 17.95 -0.53 -21.08
C ARG A 8 18.15 -1.83 -20.31
N ILE A 9 19.18 -1.87 -19.46
CA ILE A 9 19.35 -2.95 -18.49
C ILE A 9 18.30 -2.73 -17.40
N LEU A 10 17.31 -3.62 -17.33
CA LEU A 10 16.34 -3.61 -16.26
C LEU A 10 16.98 -4.19 -14.99
N PRO A 11 16.80 -3.54 -13.82
CA PRO A 11 17.24 -4.12 -12.57
C PRO A 11 16.51 -5.45 -12.37
N ARG A 12 17.28 -6.52 -12.16
CA ARG A 12 16.75 -7.84 -11.82
C ARG A 12 16.82 -8.01 -10.31
N LEU A 13 15.74 -8.48 -9.72
CA LEU A 13 15.73 -8.89 -8.32
C LEU A 13 16.56 -10.17 -8.16
N ASN A 14 17.34 -10.25 -7.08
CA ASN A 14 17.97 -11.50 -6.67
C ASN A 14 16.90 -12.47 -6.15
N GLU A 15 17.27 -13.74 -6.01
CA GLU A 15 16.30 -14.77 -5.61
C GLU A 15 15.80 -14.59 -4.17
N GLU A 16 16.64 -14.03 -3.28
CA GLU A 16 16.28 -13.74 -1.90
C GLU A 16 15.20 -12.67 -1.79
N HIS A 17 15.39 -11.53 -2.46
CA HIS A 17 14.38 -10.45 -2.46
C HIS A 17 13.10 -10.90 -3.15
N ARG A 18 13.19 -11.76 -4.20
CA ARG A 18 11.99 -12.35 -4.82
C ARG A 18 11.20 -13.19 -3.82
N LYS A 19 11.87 -14.04 -3.04
CA LYS A 19 11.22 -14.85 -2.01
C LYS A 19 10.52 -13.98 -0.97
N VAL A 20 11.19 -12.95 -0.46
CA VAL A 20 10.62 -11.99 0.51
C VAL A 20 9.41 -11.26 -0.08
N LEU A 21 9.50 -10.78 -1.32
CA LEU A 21 8.37 -10.08 -1.96
C LEU A 21 7.19 -11.01 -2.27
N SER A 22 7.44 -12.32 -2.40
CA SER A 22 6.42 -13.33 -2.66
C SER A 22 5.86 -13.98 -1.39
N SER A 23 6.42 -13.70 -0.21
CA SER A 23 5.91 -14.27 1.04
C SER A 23 4.61 -13.60 1.48
N SER A 24 3.84 -14.32 2.28
CA SER A 24 2.61 -13.79 2.89
C SER A 24 2.92 -12.59 3.79
N ILE A 25 2.07 -11.56 3.73
CA ILE A 25 2.16 -10.40 4.59
C ILE A 25 1.82 -10.79 6.04
N SER A 26 2.61 -10.30 6.99
CA SER A 26 2.43 -10.52 8.43
C SER A 26 1.64 -9.38 9.09
N LYS A 27 1.11 -9.64 10.30
CA LYS A 27 0.46 -8.60 11.11
C LYS A 27 1.43 -7.52 11.57
N ASP A 28 2.67 -7.91 11.87
CA ASP A 28 3.70 -7.00 12.36
C ASP A 28 4.10 -5.99 11.29
N GLU A 29 4.27 -6.42 10.04
CA GLU A 29 4.51 -5.51 8.90
C GLU A 29 3.37 -4.50 8.73
N ILE A 30 2.12 -4.92 8.90
CA ILE A 30 0.97 -4.01 8.82
C ILE A 30 1.00 -2.99 9.97
N LEU A 31 1.29 -3.44 11.19
CA LEU A 31 1.38 -2.55 12.36
C LEU A 31 2.54 -1.55 12.22
N GLU A 32 3.70 -2.00 11.74
CA GLU A 32 4.85 -1.14 11.46
C GLU A 32 4.49 -0.09 10.38
N ALA A 33 3.87 -0.52 9.28
CA ALA A 33 3.41 0.37 8.23
C ALA A 33 2.40 1.41 8.74
N ILE A 34 1.48 1.01 9.63
CA ILE A 34 0.54 1.92 10.31
C ILE A 34 1.30 2.93 11.19
N GLY A 35 2.33 2.50 11.92
CA GLY A 35 3.18 3.36 12.74
C GLY A 35 3.90 4.45 11.94
N LEU A 36 4.31 4.12 10.71
CA LEU A 36 5.00 5.01 9.78
C LEU A 36 4.07 5.95 8.99
N LEU A 37 2.74 5.86 9.19
CA LEU A 37 1.80 6.73 8.49
C LEU A 37 2.06 8.21 8.79
N LYS A 38 2.23 8.96 7.70
CA LYS A 38 2.32 10.42 7.70
C LYS A 38 0.93 11.04 7.86
N ASN A 39 0.90 12.24 8.43
CA ASN A 39 -0.32 13.03 8.54
C ASN A 39 -0.72 13.57 7.15
N GLY A 40 -2.03 13.74 6.94
CA GLY A 40 -2.57 14.30 5.71
C GLY A 40 -4.03 13.91 5.51
N PRO A 41 -4.73 14.59 4.58
CA PRO A 41 -6.07 14.20 4.19
C PRO A 41 -6.01 12.82 3.54
N ARG A 42 -6.89 11.92 3.97
CA ARG A 42 -7.08 10.62 3.33
C ARG A 42 -8.44 10.55 2.65
N PRO A 43 -8.58 9.79 1.56
CA PRO A 43 -9.85 9.64 0.86
C PRO A 43 -10.98 9.11 1.75
N ASP A 44 -10.63 8.33 2.77
CA ASP A 44 -11.54 7.70 3.74
C ASP A 44 -12.01 8.64 4.87
N GLY A 45 -11.46 9.85 4.97
CA GLY A 45 -11.76 10.81 6.06
C GLY A 45 -11.08 10.52 7.39
N PHE A 46 -10.33 9.41 7.53
CA PHE A 46 -9.63 9.05 8.76
C PHE A 46 -8.17 9.51 8.74
N GLY A 47 -7.75 10.23 9.79
CA GLY A 47 -6.36 10.65 9.94
C GLY A 47 -5.43 9.50 10.34
N SER A 48 -4.12 9.71 10.19
CA SER A 48 -3.07 8.80 10.68
C SER A 48 -3.24 8.42 12.17
N GLY A 49 -3.71 9.35 13.01
CA GLY A 49 -3.95 9.11 14.44
C GLY A 49 -5.04 8.08 14.71
N PHE A 50 -6.07 7.99 13.86
CA PHE A 50 -7.08 6.94 13.92
C PHE A 50 -6.44 5.58 13.68
N TYR A 51 -5.68 5.45 12.58
CA TYR A 51 -5.00 4.21 12.24
C TYR A 51 -4.01 3.78 13.32
N LYS A 52 -3.22 4.69 13.87
CA LYS A 52 -2.26 4.37 14.95
C LYS A 52 -2.96 3.92 16.24
N LYS A 53 -4.09 4.54 16.61
CA LYS A 53 -4.88 4.13 17.80
C LYS A 53 -5.63 2.82 17.59
N CYS A 54 -6.27 2.68 16.43
CA CYS A 54 -7.15 1.56 16.11
C CYS A 54 -6.42 0.43 15.36
N GLY A 55 -5.09 0.50 15.22
CA GLY A 55 -4.30 -0.43 14.42
C GLY A 55 -4.57 -1.89 14.77
N HIS A 56 -4.59 -2.21 16.07
CA HIS A 56 -4.92 -3.56 16.56
C HIS A 56 -6.28 -4.10 16.11
N ILE A 57 -7.28 -3.23 15.90
CA ILE A 57 -8.61 -3.62 15.41
C ILE A 57 -8.60 -3.78 13.88
N ILE A 58 -7.86 -2.92 13.18
CA ILE A 58 -7.89 -2.82 11.72
C ILE A 58 -6.92 -3.81 11.06
N THR A 59 -5.84 -4.21 11.74
CA THR A 59 -4.80 -5.10 11.22
C THR A 59 -5.35 -6.41 10.70
N ASP A 60 -6.28 -7.04 11.42
CA ASP A 60 -6.86 -8.33 11.01
C ASP A 60 -7.68 -8.21 9.72
N GLN A 61 -8.43 -7.12 9.58
CA GLN A 61 -9.20 -6.84 8.37
C GLN A 61 -8.27 -6.54 7.19
N LEU A 62 -7.22 -5.74 7.40
CA LEU A 62 -6.23 -5.41 6.37
C LEU A 62 -5.47 -6.66 5.92
N LEU A 63 -5.06 -7.51 6.86
CA LEU A 63 -4.39 -8.78 6.55
C LEU A 63 -5.26 -9.63 5.61
N LYS A 64 -6.54 -9.80 5.94
CA LYS A 64 -7.48 -10.55 5.09
C LYS A 64 -7.60 -9.94 3.69
N VAL A 65 -7.70 -8.61 3.60
CA VAL A 65 -7.78 -7.90 2.31
C VAL A 65 -6.53 -8.13 1.47
N TYR A 66 -5.34 -7.96 2.06
CA TYR A 66 -4.09 -8.11 1.32
C TYR A 66 -3.80 -9.55 0.93
N SER A 67 -4.06 -10.53 1.80
CA SER A 67 -3.93 -11.95 1.44
C SER A 67 -4.85 -12.33 0.28
N THR A 68 -6.12 -11.90 0.34
CA THR A 68 -7.07 -12.14 -0.76
C THR A 68 -6.61 -11.46 -2.05
N SER A 69 -6.02 -10.27 -1.96
CA SER A 69 -5.54 -9.52 -3.12
C SER A 69 -4.32 -10.17 -3.75
N PHE A 70 -3.43 -10.72 -2.92
CA PHE A 70 -2.24 -11.45 -3.36
C PHE A 70 -2.63 -12.74 -4.09
N GLU A 71 -3.58 -13.51 -3.56
CA GLU A 71 -4.11 -14.72 -4.18
C GLU A 71 -4.82 -14.44 -5.52
N LYS A 72 -5.64 -13.39 -5.56
CA LYS A 72 -6.42 -13.03 -6.76
C LYS A 72 -5.64 -12.21 -7.79
N GLY A 73 -4.46 -11.71 -7.44
CA GLY A 73 -3.69 -10.77 -8.26
C GLY A 73 -4.40 -9.44 -8.53
N THR A 74 -5.41 -9.08 -7.72
CA THR A 74 -6.22 -7.87 -7.90
C THR A 74 -6.53 -7.22 -6.55
N LEU A 75 -6.52 -5.88 -6.51
CA LEU A 75 -6.88 -5.14 -5.31
C LEU A 75 -8.40 -4.92 -5.24
N PRO A 76 -8.97 -4.58 -4.06
CA PRO A 76 -10.37 -4.19 -3.95
C PRO A 76 -10.67 -2.98 -4.85
N GLN A 77 -11.88 -2.94 -5.42
CA GLN A 77 -12.28 -1.87 -6.35
C GLN A 77 -12.11 -0.46 -5.76
N THR A 78 -12.35 -0.30 -4.46
CA THR A 78 -12.22 0.97 -3.74
C THR A 78 -10.79 1.50 -3.69
N PHE A 79 -9.78 0.63 -3.80
CA PHE A 79 -8.36 1.04 -3.79
C PHE A 79 -7.96 1.75 -5.10
N TYR A 80 -8.74 1.57 -6.17
CA TYR A 80 -8.54 2.28 -7.43
C TYR A 80 -9.25 3.64 -7.47
N GLN A 81 -10.05 3.97 -6.45
CA GLN A 81 -10.78 5.23 -6.36
C GLN A 81 -9.92 6.30 -5.66
N ALA A 82 -10.04 7.55 -6.09
CA ALA A 82 -9.32 8.68 -5.51
C ALA A 82 -10.23 9.91 -5.38
N ASN A 83 -10.08 10.64 -4.27
CA ASN A 83 -10.78 11.90 -4.03
C ASN A 83 -9.88 13.09 -4.35
N ILE A 84 -10.18 13.81 -5.43
CA ILE A 84 -9.39 14.95 -5.89
C ILE A 84 -9.94 16.24 -5.28
N HIS A 85 -9.12 16.90 -4.47
CA HIS A 85 -9.44 18.20 -3.87
C HIS A 85 -8.47 19.26 -4.39
N LEU A 86 -9.00 20.37 -4.90
CA LEU A 86 -8.21 21.51 -5.35
C LEU A 86 -8.01 22.51 -4.21
N ILE A 87 -6.76 22.70 -3.78
CA ILE A 87 -6.40 23.70 -2.77
C ILE A 87 -5.56 24.77 -3.46
N LEU A 88 -6.06 26.02 -3.47
CA LEU A 88 -5.34 27.14 -4.05
C LEU A 88 -4.08 27.44 -3.21
N LYS A 89 -2.91 27.34 -3.83
CA LYS A 89 -1.65 27.74 -3.19
C LYS A 89 -1.61 29.27 -3.09
N ARG A 90 -1.35 29.82 -1.91
CA ARG A 90 -1.08 31.27 -1.77
C ARG A 90 0.21 31.60 -2.52
N LYS A 91 0.18 32.70 -3.28
CA LYS A 91 1.37 33.27 -3.92
C LYS A 91 2.35 33.78 -2.87
#